data_AF-A0A7C4JSD4-F1
#
_entry.id   AF-A0A7C4JSD4-F1
#
_cell.length_a   1.000
_cell.length_b   1.000
_cell.length_c   1.000
_cell.angle_alpha   90.00
_cell.angle_beta   90.00
_cell.angle_gamma   90.00
#
_symmetry.space_group_name_H-M   'P 1'
#
loop_
_entity.id
_entity.type
_entity.pdbx_description
1 polymer ?
#
loop_
_entity_poly.entity_id
_entity_poly.type
_entity_poly.pdbx_seq_one_letter_code
_entity_poly.pdbx_strand_id
1 'polypeptide(L)' 'MAKRLLAIILRIALVFGAFAALQYVIYYPFLVGGGLLVGIFLLLTSDDRPLAYGLLAGSVLFGIFAYLYGTA' A
#
# COMPACT_ATOMS: atom_id res chain seq x y z
N MET A 1 0.85 12.84 -18.49
CA MET A 1 0.18 11.59 -18.04
C MET A 1 1.18 10.53 -17.56
N ALA A 2 2.16 10.14 -18.39
CA ALA A 2 3.16 9.10 -18.05
C ALA A 2 3.92 9.31 -16.73
N LYS A 3 4.40 10.54 -16.45
CA LYS A 3 5.12 10.87 -15.19
C LYS A 3 4.28 10.60 -13.93
N ARG A 4 2.97 10.84 -14.00
CA ARG A 4 2.05 10.66 -12.86
C ARG A 4 1.74 9.18 -12.64
N LEU A 5 1.60 8.41 -13.71
CA LEU A 5 1.45 6.97 -13.65
C LEU A 5 2.71 6.30 -13.09
N LEU A 6 3.89 6.73 -13.56
CA LEU A 6 5.18 6.26 -13.03
C LEU A 6 5.32 6.54 -11.54
N ALA A 7 4.93 7.74 -11.09
CA ALA A 7 4.91 8.06 -9.67
C ALA A 7 3.99 7.12 -8.87
N ILE A 8 2.79 6.82 -9.37
CA ILE A 8 1.87 5.88 -8.73
C ILE A 8 2.49 4.49 -8.63
N ILE A 9 3.02 3.95 -9.74
CA ILE A 9 3.62 2.61 -9.77
C ILE A 9 4.80 2.51 -8.78
N LEU A 10 5.66 3.54 -8.74
CA LEU A 10 6.75 3.61 -7.76
C LEU A 10 6.22 3.61 -6.33
N ARG A 11 5.16 4.37 -6.03
CA ARG A 11 4.55 4.38 -4.69
C ARG A 11 3.94 3.02 -4.33
N ILE A 12 3.30 2.34 -5.27
CA ILE A 12 2.79 0.97 -5.09
C ILE A 12 3.94 0.04 -4.70
N ALA A 13 5.03 0.04 -5.48
CA ALA A 13 6.18 -0.82 -5.23
C ALA A 13 6.84 -0.53 -3.87
N LEU A 14 6.95 0.75 -3.49
CA LEU A 14 7.51 1.15 -2.19
C LEU A 14 6.62 0.72 -1.02
N VAL A 15 5.30 0.89 -1.12
CA VAL A 15 4.35 0.47 -0.08
C VAL A 15 4.36 -1.04 0.07
N PHE A 16 4.31 -1.77 -1.05
CA PHE A 16 4.39 -3.23 -1.05
C PHE A 16 5.70 -3.70 -0.42
N GLY A 17 6.84 -3.14 -0.83
CA GLY A 17 8.15 -3.49 -0.28
C GLY A 17 8.27 -3.18 1.22
N ALA A 18 7.75 -2.04 1.65
CA ALA A 18 7.71 -1.67 3.07
C ALA A 18 6.85 -2.65 3.88
N PHE A 19 5.68 -3.02 3.39
CA PHE A 19 4.81 -3.98 4.08
C PHE A 19 5.42 -5.38 4.09
N ALA A 20 6.04 -5.81 2.99
CA ALA A 20 6.76 -7.07 2.90
C ALA A 20 7.96 -7.15 3.86
N ALA A 21 8.57 -6.02 4.22
CA ALA A 21 9.60 -5.96 5.25
C ALA A 21 8.99 -5.89 6.67
N LEU A 22 7.91 -5.13 6.87
CA LEU A 22 7.29 -4.93 8.18
C LEU A 22 6.48 -6.15 8.66
N GLN A 23 6.02 -7.01 7.76
CA GLN A 23 5.22 -8.19 8.12
C GLN A 23 5.94 -9.14 9.10
N TYR A 24 7.28 -9.17 9.09
CA TYR A 24 8.06 -10.00 10.02
C TYR A 24 7.99 -9.51 11.48
N VAL A 25 7.43 -8.32 11.71
CA VAL A 25 7.27 -7.72 13.04
C VAL A 25 5.80 -7.43 13.34
N ILE A 26 5.00 -7.11 12.34
CA ILE A 26 3.61 -6.66 12.48
C ILE A 26 2.70 -7.61 11.71
N TYR A 27 1.68 -8.15 12.39
CA TYR A 27 0.67 -9.02 11.76
C TYR A 27 0.06 -8.36 10.52
N TYR A 28 0.17 -9.03 9.37
CA TYR A 28 -0.11 -8.44 8.07
C TYR A 28 -1.50 -7.81 7.90
N PRO A 29 -2.60 -8.28 8.53
CA PRO A 29 -3.91 -7.64 8.42
C PRO A 29 -3.94 -6.24 9.04
N PHE A 30 -3.11 -5.96 10.04
CA PHE A 30 -2.97 -4.59 10.57
C PHE A 30 -2.24 -3.67 9.58
N LEU A 31 -1.24 -4.20 8.86
CA LEU A 31 -0.56 -3.45 7.80
C LEU A 31 -1.54 -3.14 6.66
N VAL A 32 -2.25 -4.15 6.17
CA VAL A 32 -3.24 -4.00 5.09
C VAL A 32 -4.37 -3.07 5.52
N GLY A 33 -4.99 -3.32 6.68
CA GLY A 33 -6.10 -2.52 7.20
C GLY A 33 -5.69 -1.07 7.48
N GLY A 34 -4.54 -0.86 8.13
CA GLY A 34 -3.99 0.47 8.38
C GLY A 34 -3.64 1.20 7.09
N GLY A 35 -2.99 0.54 6.14
CA GLY A 35 -2.67 1.09 4.83
C GLY A 35 -3.91 1.48 4.03
N LEU A 36 -4.97 0.67 4.08
CA LEU A 36 -6.25 1.00 3.45
C LEU A 36 -6.93 2.20 4.12
N LEU A 37 -7.01 2.23 5.45
CA LEU A 37 -7.61 3.34 6.19
C LEU A 37 -6.88 4.65 5.93
N VAL A 38 -5.55 4.65 6.02
CA VAL A 38 -4.72 5.83 5.74
C VAL A 38 -4.86 6.22 4.27
N GLY A 39 -4.92 5.26 3.35
CA GLY A 39 -5.11 5.53 1.93
C GLY A 39 -6.45 6.21 1.63
N ILE A 40 -7.54 5.74 2.24
CA ILE A 40 -8.87 6.36 2.12
C ILE A 40 -8.85 7.75 2.76
N PHE A 41 -8.27 7.89 3.95
CA PHE A 41 -8.14 9.18 4.61
C PHE A 41 -7.39 10.19 3.74
N LEU A 42 -6.26 9.80 3.14
CA LEU A 42 -5.50 10.66 2.22
C LEU A 42 -6.28 10.99 0.95
N LEU A 43 -7.13 10.09 0.44
CA LEU A 43 -8.03 10.45 -0.65
C LEU A 43 -9.05 11.53 -0.26
N LEU A 44 -9.45 11.58 1.00
CA LEU A 44 -10.45 12.54 1.47
C LEU A 44 -9.84 13.87 1.91
N THR A 45 -8.61 13.86 2.44
CA THR A 45 -8.01 15.04 3.10
C THR A 45 -6.79 15.62 2.38
N SER A 46 -6.22 14.92 1.40
CA SER A 46 -4.99 15.34 0.71
C SER A 46 -5.18 15.50 -0.80
N ASP A 47 -4.43 16.44 -1.37
CA ASP A 47 -4.32 16.64 -2.81
C ASP A 47 -3.29 15.71 -3.48
N ASP A 48 -2.44 15.01 -2.70
CA ASP A 48 -1.49 14.02 -3.22
C ASP A 48 -2.18 12.70 -3.56
N ARG A 49 -2.90 12.73 -4.68
CA ARG A 49 -3.58 11.56 -5.25
C ARG A 49 -2.62 10.41 -5.57
N PRO A 50 -1.42 10.65 -6.16
CA PRO A 50 -0.46 9.58 -6.40
C PRO A 50 -0.07 8.79 -5.15
N LEU A 51 0.16 9.48 -4.03
CA LEU A 51 0.45 8.81 -2.76
C LEU A 51 -0.74 7.98 -2.27
N ALA A 52 -1.94 8.57 -2.28
CA ALA A 52 -3.15 7.89 -1.80
C ALA A 52 -3.46 6.63 -2.63
N TYR A 53 -3.39 6.71 -3.96
CA TYR A 53 -3.56 5.54 -4.84
C TYR A 53 -2.45 4.51 -4.66
N GLY A 54 -1.20 4.96 -4.51
CA GLY A 54 -0.08 4.07 -4.26
C GLY A 54 -0.22 3.29 -2.96
N LEU A 55 -0.68 3.94 -1.89
CA LEU A 55 -0.92 3.33 -0.59
C LEU A 55 -2.07 2.31 -0.65
N LEU A 56 -3.19 2.67 -1.28
CA LEU A 56 -4.32 1.77 -1.44
C LEU A 56 -3.96 0.55 -2.26
N ALA A 57 -3.46 0.75 -3.48
CA ALA A 57 -3.14 -0.35 -4.38
C ALA A 57 -1.98 -1.21 -3.85
N GLY A 58 -0.95 -0.58 -3.26
CA GLY A 58 0.15 -1.30 -2.60
C GLY A 58 -0.32 -2.17 -1.43
N SER A 59 -1.23 -1.65 -0.59
CA SER A 59 -1.81 -2.39 0.53
C SER A 59 -2.65 -3.57 0.06
N VAL A 60 -3.48 -3.39 -0.97
CA VAL A 60 -4.28 -4.48 -1.54
C VAL A 60 -3.40 -5.55 -2.17
N LEU A 61 -2.43 -5.17 -2.99
CA LEU A 61 -1.51 -6.12 -3.63
C LEU A 61 -0.71 -6.89 -2.60
N PHE A 62 -0.23 -6.22 -1.55
CA PHE A 62 0.44 -6.87 -0.44
C PHE A 62 -0.49 -7.82 0.30
N GLY A 63 -1.74 -7.43 0.58
CA GLY A 63 -2.70 -8.30 1.25
C GLY A 63 -3.01 -9.58 0.46
N ILE A 64 -3.12 -9.49 -0.87
CA ILE A 64 -3.28 -10.65 -1.75
C ILE A 64 -2.03 -11.54 -1.68
N PHE A 65 -0.84 -10.94 -1.79
CA PHE A 65 0.42 -11.67 -1.66
C PHE A 65 0.52 -12.39 -0.30
N ALA A 66 0.29 -11.68 0.80
CA ALA A 66 0.38 -12.22 2.14
C ALA A 66 -0.58 -13.40 2.37
N TYR A 67 -1.82 -13.27 1.89
CA TYR A 67 -2.83 -14.33 1.96
C TYR A 67 -2.43 -15.58 1.17
N LEU A 68 -1.87 -15.41 -0.04
CA LEU A 68 -1.49 -16.53 -0.90
C LEU A 68 -0.23 -17.26 -0.44
N TYR A 69 0.74 -16.52 0.12
CA TYR A 69 2.04 -17.06 0.49
C TYR A 69 2.20 -17.32 1.99
N GLY A 70 1.11 -17.20 2.77
CA GLY A 70 1.07 -17.59 4.18
C GLY A 70 2.06 -16.82 5.05
N THR A 71 2.26 -15.53 4.76
CA THR A 71 3.15 -14.70 5.55
C THR A 71 2.52 -14.40 6.90
N ALA A 72 3.23 -14.77 7.97
CA ALA A 72 2.78 -14.71 9.36
C ALA A 72 2.34 -13.31 9.82
#